data_AF-A0A8T0UXJ8-F1
#
_entry.id   AF-A0A8T0UXJ8-F1
#
_cell.length_a   1.000
_cell.length_b   1.000
_cell.length_c   1.000
_cell.angle_alpha   90.00
_cell.angle_beta   90.00
_cell.angle_gamma   90.00
#
_symmetry.space_group_name_H-M   'P 1'
#
loop_
_entity.id
_entity.type
_entity.pdbx_description
1 polymer ?
#
loop_
_entity_poly.entity_id
_entity_poly.type
_entity_poly.pdbx_seq_one_letter_code
_entity_poly.pdbx_strand_id
1 'polypeptide(L)'
;MNEDGIMGTIGYMDPEVIKIGRSRSSKSDVYSFGVILFEIISAKRFSSPFHEDPSCPGSLDYAWKLWTAGRSLDLVDPAQRDEPRIAEILRCIQIALLCVEPREEDRPTMRDVILMLSSDSLRIPSPKRRDHATVFNREKQQGES
;
A
#
# COMPACT_ATOMS: atom_id res chain seq x y z
N MET A 1 -33.14 -9.84 3.74
CA MET A 1 -31.79 -9.92 4.33
C MET A 1 -30.92 -10.52 3.24
N ASN A 2 -29.93 -9.78 2.76
CA ASN A 2 -29.04 -10.24 1.70
C ASN A 2 -27.70 -10.57 2.38
N GLU A 3 -27.38 -11.86 2.44
CA GLU A 3 -26.32 -12.44 3.29
C GLU A 3 -24.99 -12.65 2.56
N ASP A 4 -24.67 -11.84 1.55
CA ASP A 4 -23.30 -11.80 0.99
C ASP A 4 -22.72 -10.42 1.30
N GLY A 5 -22.16 -10.31 2.51
CA GLY A 5 -21.74 -9.07 3.17
C GLY A 5 -20.54 -8.34 2.54
N ILE A 6 -20.59 -8.07 1.25
CA ILE A 6 -19.66 -7.17 0.56
C ILE A 6 -20.22 -5.75 0.66
N MET A 7 -19.99 -5.09 1.79
CA MET A 7 -20.27 -3.66 1.97
C MET A 7 -18.96 -2.88 2.13
N GLY A 8 -18.74 -1.92 1.24
CA GLY A 8 -17.61 -0.98 1.25
C GLY A 8 -17.50 -0.23 -0.08
N THR A 9 -16.60 0.75 -0.13
CA THR A 9 -16.34 1.51 -1.35
C THR A 9 -15.23 0.82 -2.14
N ILE A 10 -15.52 0.38 -3.37
CA ILE A 10 -14.66 -0.48 -4.22
C ILE A 10 -13.20 0.00 -4.29
N GLY A 11 -12.95 1.31 -4.27
CA GLY A 11 -11.60 1.89 -4.31
C GLY A 11 -10.76 1.65 -3.05
N TYR A 12 -11.36 1.37 -1.90
CA TYR A 12 -10.66 1.25 -0.61
C TYR A 12 -10.61 -0.17 -0.08
N MET A 13 -11.27 -1.10 -0.76
CA MET A 13 -11.35 -2.49 -0.34
C MET A 13 -10.05 -3.23 -0.65
N ASP A 14 -9.69 -4.13 0.26
CA ASP A 14 -8.60 -5.09 0.08
C ASP A 14 -8.82 -5.92 -1.20
N PRO A 15 -7.83 -5.97 -2.12
CA PRO A 15 -7.94 -6.75 -3.34
C PRO A 15 -8.19 -8.25 -3.09
N GLU A 16 -7.80 -8.83 -1.94
CA GLU A 16 -8.13 -10.23 -1.60
C GLU A 16 -9.62 -10.41 -1.23
N VAL A 17 -10.23 -9.43 -0.55
CA VAL A 17 -11.67 -9.43 -0.22
C VAL A 17 -12.49 -9.38 -1.52
N ILE A 18 -12.05 -8.59 -2.50
CA ILE A 18 -12.74 -8.45 -3.79
C ILE A 18 -12.47 -9.64 -4.73
N LYS A 19 -11.22 -10.08 -4.89
CA LYS A 19 -10.83 -11.10 -5.88
C LYS A 19 -11.16 -12.53 -5.45
N ILE A 20 -11.04 -12.83 -4.15
CA ILE A 20 -11.11 -14.21 -3.63
C ILE A 20 -12.35 -14.40 -2.74
N GLY A 21 -13.11 -13.33 -2.46
CA GLY A 21 -14.28 -13.39 -1.58
C GLY A 21 -13.90 -13.68 -0.12
N ARG A 22 -12.67 -13.33 0.29
CA ARG A 22 -12.22 -13.54 1.68
C ARG A 22 -13.07 -12.69 2.62
N SER A 23 -13.39 -13.21 3.80
CA SER A 23 -14.09 -12.47 4.85
C SER A 23 -13.28 -11.23 5.28
N ARG A 24 -13.96 -10.11 5.58
CA ARG A 24 -13.32 -8.92 6.16
C ARG A 24 -12.49 -9.31 7.39
N SER A 25 -11.27 -8.79 7.46
CA SER A 25 -10.36 -8.97 8.59
C SER A 25 -9.84 -7.63 9.09
N SER A 26 -9.25 -7.60 10.29
CA SER A 26 -8.55 -6.40 10.77
C SER A 26 -7.42 -5.96 9.83
N LYS A 27 -6.84 -6.85 9.03
CA LYS A 27 -5.81 -6.52 8.03
C LYS A 27 -6.39 -5.93 6.75
N SER A 28 -7.66 -6.20 6.45
CA SER A 28 -8.38 -5.50 5.37
C SER A 28 -8.61 -4.02 5.72
N ASP A 29 -8.88 -3.72 6.99
CA ASP A 29 -9.01 -2.33 7.46
C ASP A 29 -7.64 -1.60 7.46
N VAL A 30 -6.54 -2.31 7.76
CA VAL A 30 -5.16 -1.79 7.62
C VAL A 30 -4.87 -1.39 6.16
N TYR A 31 -5.30 -2.22 5.20
CA TYR A 31 -5.15 -1.89 3.77
C TYR A 31 -5.90 -0.62 3.42
N SER A 32 -7.19 -0.52 3.79
CA SER A 32 -7.99 0.70 3.55
C SER A 32 -7.36 1.94 4.18
N PHE A 33 -6.82 1.81 5.39
CA PHE A 33 -6.07 2.90 6.05
C PHE A 33 -4.83 3.30 5.24
N GLY A 34 -4.06 2.33 4.74
CA GLY A 34 -2.88 2.58 3.90
C GLY A 34 -3.22 3.34 2.63
N VAL A 35 -4.33 3.00 1.95
CA VAL A 35 -4.83 3.71 0.77
C VAL A 35 -5.19 5.16 1.12
N ILE A 36 -5.91 5.39 2.22
CA ILE A 36 -6.28 6.74 2.66
C ILE A 36 -5.04 7.58 3.00
N LEU A 37 -4.08 6.99 3.73
CA LEU A 37 -2.83 7.65 4.08
C LEU A 37 -2.04 8.03 2.82
N PHE A 38 -2.01 7.14 1.82
CA PHE A 38 -1.43 7.43 0.51
C PHE A 38 -2.13 8.58 -0.23
N GLU A 39 -3.47 8.61 -0.26
CA GLU A 39 -4.24 9.71 -0.87
C GLU A 39 -3.94 11.06 -0.20
N ILE A 40 -3.80 11.08 1.14
CA ILE A 40 -3.49 12.29 1.90
C ILE A 40 -2.11 12.84 1.53
N ILE A 41 -1.09 11.97 1.53
CA ILE A 41 0.30 12.37 1.24
C ILE A 41 0.45 12.86 -0.20
N SER A 42 -0.20 12.17 -1.14
CA SER A 42 -0.07 12.46 -2.56
C SER A 42 -0.99 13.57 -3.06
N ALA A 43 -2.01 13.93 -2.26
CA ALA A 43 -3.16 14.75 -2.65
C ALA A 43 -3.83 14.28 -3.95
N LYS A 44 -3.68 13.00 -4.28
CA LYS A 44 -4.22 12.38 -5.50
C LYS A 44 -5.21 11.31 -5.11
N ARG A 45 -6.31 11.27 -5.87
CA ARG A 45 -7.31 10.22 -5.71
C ARG A 45 -6.70 8.88 -6.13
N PHE A 46 -6.88 7.88 -5.29
CA PHE A 46 -6.46 6.52 -5.55
C PHE A 46 -7.21 5.98 -6.77
N SER A 47 -6.47 5.49 -7.75
CA SER A 47 -7.02 5.16 -9.06
C SER A 47 -7.84 3.86 -9.05
N SER A 48 -7.28 2.79 -8.46
CA SER A 48 -7.95 1.51 -8.21
C SER A 48 -6.95 0.50 -7.64
N PRO A 49 -7.37 -0.45 -6.80
CA PRO A 49 -6.52 -1.55 -6.33
C PRO A 49 -6.14 -2.55 -7.45
N PHE A 50 -6.74 -2.42 -8.63
CA PHE A 50 -6.49 -3.28 -9.80
C PHE A 50 -5.86 -2.56 -10.99
N HIS A 51 -5.61 -1.26 -10.86
CA HIS A 51 -5.05 -0.48 -11.95
C HIS A 51 -3.53 -0.38 -11.78
N GLU A 52 -2.85 -1.31 -12.45
CA GLU A 52 -1.39 -1.39 -12.47
C GLU A 52 -0.84 -0.47 -13.56
N ASP A 53 -0.55 0.78 -13.19
CA ASP A 53 0.07 1.75 -14.08
C ASP A 53 1.19 2.52 -13.36
N PRO A 54 2.47 2.17 -13.58
CA PRO A 54 3.63 2.86 -13.00
C PRO A 54 3.88 4.29 -13.56
N SER A 55 3.01 4.79 -14.43
CA SER A 55 2.97 6.17 -14.90
C SER A 55 1.82 6.98 -14.29
N CYS A 56 0.80 6.32 -13.74
CA CYS A 56 -0.35 6.95 -13.10
C CYS A 56 0.00 7.41 -11.68
N PRO A 57 0.01 8.73 -11.38
CA PRO A 57 0.46 9.20 -10.07
C PRO A 57 -0.41 8.82 -8.88
N GLY A 58 -1.65 8.36 -9.12
CA GLY A 58 -2.58 7.87 -8.10
C GLY A 58 -2.62 6.34 -7.95
N SER A 59 -1.71 5.60 -8.61
CA SER A 59 -1.59 4.15 -8.47
C SER A 59 -0.58 3.77 -7.38
N LEU A 60 -0.76 2.61 -6.75
CA LEU A 60 0.27 2.04 -5.88
C LEU A 60 1.54 1.72 -6.69
N ASP A 61 1.41 1.33 -7.95
CA ASP A 61 2.55 1.04 -8.83
C ASP A 61 3.53 2.20 -8.97
N TYR A 62 2.99 3.40 -9.17
CA TYR A 62 3.78 4.62 -9.22
C TYR A 62 4.46 4.90 -7.87
N ALA A 63 3.73 4.70 -6.77
CA ALA A 63 4.26 4.86 -5.41
C ALA A 63 5.45 3.96 -5.14
N TRP A 64 5.30 2.67 -5.46
CA TRP A 64 6.34 1.67 -5.32
C TRP A 64 7.55 1.93 -6.22
N LYS A 65 7.33 2.36 -7.47
CA LYS A 65 8.40 2.76 -8.38
C LYS A 65 9.23 3.92 -7.82
N LEU A 66 8.58 4.93 -7.25
CA LEU A 66 9.28 6.05 -6.63
C LEU A 66 10.01 5.63 -5.34
N TRP A 67 9.40 4.77 -4.54
CA TRP A 67 10.03 4.21 -3.34
C TRP A 67 11.33 3.45 -3.66
N THR A 68 11.29 2.53 -4.62
CA THR A 68 12.47 1.73 -5.01
C THR A 68 13.55 2.56 -5.68
N ALA A 69 13.17 3.64 -6.37
CA ALA A 69 14.12 4.59 -6.96
C ALA A 69 14.71 5.61 -5.95
N GLY A 70 14.32 5.55 -4.67
CA GLY A 70 14.74 6.55 -3.67
C GLY A 70 14.16 7.94 -3.90
N ARG A 71 13.08 8.04 -4.68
CA ARG A 71 12.41 9.26 -5.12
C ARG A 71 11.04 9.45 -4.46
N SER A 72 10.84 8.91 -3.27
CA SER A 72 9.56 8.91 -2.55
C SER A 72 8.97 10.31 -2.37
N LEU A 73 9.79 11.36 -2.24
CA LEU A 73 9.32 12.75 -2.16
C LEU A 73 8.57 13.22 -3.41
N ASP A 74 8.80 12.60 -4.56
CA ASP A 74 8.06 12.92 -5.78
C ASP A 74 6.58 12.51 -5.72
N LEU A 75 6.20 11.67 -4.74
CA LEU A 75 4.80 11.37 -4.44
C LEU A 75 4.09 12.54 -3.77
N VAL A 76 4.82 13.30 -2.95
CA VAL A 76 4.27 14.32 -2.06
C VAL A 76 3.80 15.51 -2.88
N ASP A 77 2.59 15.97 -2.59
CA ASP A 77 2.08 17.24 -3.11
C ASP A 77 3.12 18.35 -2.87
N PRO A 78 3.56 19.07 -3.91
CA PRO A 78 4.48 20.20 -3.76
C PRO A 78 4.05 21.21 -2.69
N ALA A 79 2.75 21.41 -2.47
CA ALA A 79 2.22 22.31 -1.44
C ALA A 79 2.45 21.82 0.00
N GLN A 80 2.74 20.53 0.19
CA GLN A 80 2.99 19.89 1.49
C GLN A 80 4.49 19.69 1.78
N ARG A 81 5.37 20.06 0.85
CA ARG A 81 6.83 19.88 1.00
C ARG A 81 7.43 21.00 1.85
N ASP A 82 7.13 20.97 3.14
CA ASP A 82 7.78 21.82 4.14
C ASP A 82 9.02 21.10 4.69
N GLU A 83 10.19 21.73 4.57
CA GLU A 83 11.51 21.18 4.93
C GLU A 83 11.56 20.47 6.31
N PRO A 84 11.01 21.03 7.41
CA PRO A 84 11.07 20.39 8.73
C PRO A 84 10.28 19.08 8.83
N ARG A 85 9.35 18.81 7.90
CA ARG A 85 8.46 17.63 7.94
C ARG A 85 8.86 16.52 6.98
N ILE A 86 9.91 16.71 6.18
CA ILE A 86 10.34 15.73 5.17
C ILE A 86 10.55 14.33 5.75
N ALA A 87 11.18 14.22 6.92
CA ALA A 87 11.42 12.94 7.58
C ALA A 87 10.12 12.24 8.01
N GLU A 88 9.18 13.00 8.57
CA GLU A 88 7.84 12.50 8.95
C GLU A 88 7.06 12.04 7.72
N ILE A 89 7.13 12.80 6.62
CA ILE A 89 6.44 12.46 5.36
C ILE A 89 7.02 11.18 4.75
N LEU A 90 8.35 11.04 4.68
CA LEU A 90 9.00 9.82 4.20
C LEU A 90 8.62 8.60 5.05
N ARG A 91 8.53 8.79 6.36
CA ARG A 91 8.08 7.77 7.30
C ARG A 91 6.62 7.37 7.04
N CYS A 92 5.73 8.34 6.83
CA CYS A 92 4.33 8.10 6.48
C CYS A 92 4.19 7.36 5.14
N ILE A 93 5.01 7.68 4.13
CA ILE A 93 5.06 6.94 2.86
C ILE A 93 5.44 5.48 3.12
N GLN A 94 6.48 5.23 3.92
CA GLN A 94 6.91 3.88 4.26
C GLN A 94 5.79 3.08 4.96
N ILE A 95 5.09 3.69 5.92
CA ILE A 95 3.97 3.08 6.63
C ILE A 95 2.80 2.79 5.66
N ALA A 96 2.47 3.75 4.78
CA ALA A 96 1.41 3.57 3.79
C ALA A 96 1.70 2.36 2.89
N LEU A 97 2.94 2.21 2.41
CA LEU A 97 3.36 1.07 1.58
C LEU A 97 3.31 -0.27 2.33
N LEU A 98 3.68 -0.31 3.61
CA LEU A 98 3.53 -1.51 4.45
C LEU A 98 2.06 -1.89 4.67
N CYS A 99 1.18 -0.91 4.84
CA CYS A 99 -0.25 -1.15 5.04
C CYS A 99 -0.92 -1.75 3.80
N VAL A 100 -0.44 -1.40 2.60
CA VAL A 100 -0.99 -1.86 1.31
C VAL A 100 -0.22 -3.02 0.70
N GLU A 101 0.56 -3.76 1.50
CA GLU A 101 1.25 -4.96 1.04
C GLU A 101 0.27 -5.96 0.40
N PRO A 102 0.64 -6.58 -0.74
CA PRO A 102 -0.25 -7.51 -1.43
C PRO A 102 -0.66 -8.70 -0.54
N ARG A 103 0.26 -9.20 0.29
CA ARG A 103 0.01 -10.31 1.21
C ARG A 103 -0.51 -9.79 2.55
N GLU A 104 -1.69 -10.24 2.97
CA GLU A 104 -2.30 -9.88 4.25
C GLU A 104 -1.38 -10.10 5.46
N GLU A 105 -0.57 -11.16 5.44
CA GLU A 105 0.38 -11.51 6.50
C GLU A 105 1.55 -10.52 6.64
N ASP A 106 1.96 -9.88 5.54
CA ASP A 106 3.07 -8.91 5.53
C ASP A 106 2.63 -7.51 6.00
N ARG A 107 1.32 -7.23 6.00
CA ARG A 107 0.78 -5.98 6.53
C ARG A 107 1.02 -5.87 8.04
N PRO A 108 1.31 -4.69 8.61
CA PRO A 108 1.38 -4.51 10.05
C PRO A 108 -0.01 -4.71 10.72
N THR A 109 -0.04 -4.80 12.05
CA THR A 109 -1.30 -4.61 12.79
C THR A 109 -1.60 -3.13 12.97
N MET A 110 -2.85 -2.73 13.19
CA MET A 110 -3.18 -1.33 13.50
C MET A 110 -2.45 -0.81 14.75
N ARG A 111 -2.16 -1.69 15.72
CA ARG A 111 -1.32 -1.34 16.88
C ARG A 111 0.09 -0.95 16.43
N ASP A 112 0.69 -1.73 15.54
CA ASP A 112 2.02 -1.44 15.01
C ASP A 112 2.02 -0.13 14.22
N VAL A 113 0.99 0.12 13.41
CA VAL A 113 0.81 1.38 12.67
C VAL A 113 0.81 2.59 13.61
N ILE A 114 0.04 2.53 14.71
CA ILE A 114 -0.01 3.61 15.70
C ILE A 114 1.37 3.83 16.33
N LEU A 115 2.08 2.76 16.70
CA LEU A 115 3.42 2.84 17.26
C LEU A 115 4.43 3.43 16.28
N MET A 116 4.35 3.04 15.00
CA MET A 116 5.18 3.57 13.93
C MET A 116 4.96 5.06 13.70
N LEU A 117 3.71 5.52 13.75
CA LEU A 117 3.35 6.94 13.60
C LEU A 117 3.71 7.78 14.83
N SER A 118 3.68 7.19 16.03
CA SER A 118 3.84 7.93 17.29
C SER A 118 5.27 7.98 17.83
N SER A 119 6.21 7.24 17.21
CA SER A 119 7.59 7.15 17.68
C SER A 119 8.58 7.37 16.55
N ASP A 120 9.30 8.50 16.57
CA ASP A 120 10.29 8.84 15.55
C ASP A 120 11.50 7.90 15.56
N SER A 121 11.86 7.38 16.74
CA SER A 121 13.01 6.49 16.93
C SER A 121 12.75 5.04 16.54
N LEU A 122 11.48 4.64 16.35
CA LEU A 122 11.17 3.26 16.01
C LEU A 122 11.65 2.94 14.58
N ARG A 123 12.45 1.90 14.44
CA ARG A 123 12.91 1.42 13.14
C ARG A 123 11.76 0.70 12.42
N ILE A 124 11.33 1.26 11.30
CA ILE A 124 10.27 0.68 10.45
C ILE A 124 10.91 -0.27 9.41
N PRO A 125 10.36 -1.48 9.21
CA PRO A 125 10.84 -2.39 8.17
C PRO A 125 10.62 -1.80 6.77
N SER A 126 11.51 -2.10 5.84
CA SER A 126 11.31 -1.70 4.45
C SER A 126 10.13 -2.47 3.84
N PRO A 127 9.23 -1.79 3.12
CA PRO A 127 8.16 -2.43 2.37
C PRO A 127 8.72 -3.44 1.36
N LYS A 128 8.08 -4.61 1.28
CA LYS A 128 8.46 -5.81 0.53
C LYS A 128 7.53 -6.01 -0.68
N ARG A 129 7.39 -5.03 -1.56
CA ARG A 129 6.75 -5.32 -2.85
C ARG A 129 7.62 -6.29 -3.63
N ARG A 130 7.24 -7.55 -3.64
CA ARG A 130 7.72 -8.49 -4.65
C ARG A 130 7.12 -8.03 -5.98
N ASP A 131 8.00 -7.66 -6.89
CA ASP A 131 7.74 -7.57 -8.31
C ASP A 131 6.94 -8.81 -8.74
N HIS A 132 5.73 -8.60 -9.25
CA HIS A 132 4.90 -9.67 -9.84
C HIS A 132 5.65 -10.45 -10.94
N ALA A 133 6.74 -9.88 -11.47
CA ALA A 133 7.66 -10.54 -12.40
C ALA A 133 8.32 -11.80 -11.83
N THR A 134 8.50 -11.92 -10.50
CA THR A 134 9.15 -13.11 -9.93
C THR A 134 8.21 -14.33 -9.86
N VAL A 135 6.89 -14.13 -9.87
CA VAL A 135 5.91 -15.23 -9.81
C VAL A 135 5.79 -15.93 -11.16
N PHE A 136 5.75 -15.15 -12.25
CA PHE A 136 5.63 -15.70 -13.61
C PHE A 136 6.86 -16.53 -14.05
N ASN A 137 8.04 -16.24 -13.50
CA ASN A 137 9.25 -17.02 -13.79
C ASN A 137 9.34 -18.33 -13.00
N ARG A 138 8.59 -18.50 -11.92
CA ARG A 138 8.57 -19.75 -11.14
C ARG A 138 7.64 -20.79 -11.75
N GLU A 139 6.54 -20.35 -12.36
CA GLU A 139 5.59 -21.25 -13.03
C GLU A 139 6.10 -21.77 -14.38
N LYS A 140 7.01 -21.07 -15.06
CA LYS A 140 7.65 -21.57 -16.28
C LYS A 140 8.75 -22.62 -16.06
N GLN A 141 9.31 -22.74 -14.85
CA GLN A 141 10.36 -23.75 -14.57
C GLN A 141 9.83 -25.06 -13.96
N GLN A 142 8.53 -25.13 -13.62
CA GLN A 142 7.89 -26.36 -13.11
C GLN A 142 7.07 -27.12 -14.17
N GLY A 143 7.07 -26.66 -15.42
CA GLY A 143 6.37 -27.30 -16.55
C GLY A 143 7.28 -28.03 -17.54
N GLU A 144 8.60 -28.07 -17.32
CA GLU A 144 9.55 -28.83 -18.15
C GLU A 144 10.22 -29.92 -17.29
N SER A 145 9.49 -31.02 -17.09
CA SER A 145 10.03 -32.33 -16.67
C SER A 145 9.14 -33.43 -17.20
#